data_AF-A0A3C0ZVE3-F1
#
_entry.id   AF-A0A3C0ZVE3-F1
#
_cell.length_a   1.000
_cell.length_b   1.000
_cell.length_c   1.000
_cell.angle_alpha   90.00
_cell.angle_beta   90.00
_cell.angle_gamma   90.00
#
_symmetry.space_group_name_H-M   'P 1'
#
loop_
_entity.id
_entity.type
_entity.pdbx_description
1 polymer ?
#
loop_
_entity_poly.entity_id
_entity_poly.type
_entity_poly.pdbx_seq_one_letter_code
_entity_poly.pdbx_strand_id
1 'polypeptide(L)'
;MEKAGVFKNEKADQPVDAFRREDAIQPSGAFRREDAIQPVGAFRREKALQPVGAFRKKEAFQPADAWKTLGKLTYLPRWFFRSRILNQKRPLQTVLFVTDYCNLKCRHCMEEGHQGSRMKPYEEIRKELEYSYQRGSRFIDFEGGEPTLWRDSEGRTLNDLYRLAKEVGFWSCTLTTNGQRPFSDTLADTVWVSVDGYGKYHDRVRGKGTFARLDRHIREAGHPEVSIAMAVNRINKDSVGRLIRYAHENPAIRQIAFNFHTPFPGTEDLMMDWEERNRVIDKIIAYKKRGYPIMNSVSGLKIMKRRGFPKDCWIANYILIDGRRLPNCPGSIMGACDDCGFSMAGEMYSVLRMKPDTILAGLRLRMPG
;
A
#
# COMPACT_ATOMS: atom_id res chain seq x y z
N MET A 1 39.90 33.15 27.55
CA MET A 1 40.47 33.86 26.39
C MET A 1 39.34 34.02 25.37
N GLU A 2 38.35 34.90 25.48
CA GLU A 2 38.30 36.36 25.66
C GLU A 2 39.13 37.22 24.70
N LYS A 3 38.38 37.91 23.80
CA LYS A 3 38.52 39.29 23.25
C LYS A 3 39.67 39.56 22.27
N ALA A 4 39.57 40.41 21.24
CA ALA A 4 38.55 41.33 20.69
C ALA A 4 39.00 41.77 19.26
N GLY A 5 38.07 42.16 18.36
CA GLY A 5 37.91 43.55 17.87
C GLY A 5 38.54 43.77 16.47
N VAL A 6 37.81 43.73 15.35
CA VAL A 6 37.04 44.81 14.66
C VAL A 6 37.90 46.03 14.25
N PHE A 7 38.00 46.32 12.93
CA PHE A 7 37.51 47.56 12.28
C PHE A 7 37.62 47.51 10.73
N LYS A 8 36.66 48.18 10.08
CA LYS A 8 36.33 48.26 8.63
C LYS A 8 37.01 49.46 7.91
N ASN A 9 36.97 49.41 6.56
CA ASN A 9 36.68 50.47 5.54
C ASN A 9 37.74 50.53 4.42
N GLU A 10 37.52 50.91 3.16
CA GLU A 10 36.39 51.12 2.20
C GLU A 10 37.08 51.55 0.86
N LYS A 11 36.48 51.25 -0.32
CA LYS A 11 36.65 51.91 -1.66
C LYS A 11 38.02 51.72 -2.39
N ALA A 12 38.19 51.72 -3.72
CA ALA A 12 37.39 52.08 -4.92
C ALA A 12 37.98 51.43 -6.21
N ASP A 13 37.16 51.43 -7.28
CA ASP A 13 37.45 51.62 -8.73
C ASP A 13 38.21 50.61 -9.63
N GLN A 14 37.61 50.38 -10.81
CA GLN A 14 38.11 49.71 -12.02
C GLN A 14 38.87 50.68 -12.96
N PRO A 15 39.65 50.15 -13.91
CA PRO A 15 39.48 50.50 -15.36
C PRO A 15 39.67 49.28 -16.31
N VAL A 16 38.80 49.06 -17.32
CA VAL A 16 38.87 49.39 -18.79
C VAL A 16 40.13 49.06 -19.60
N ASP A 17 39.93 48.27 -20.68
CA ASP A 17 40.70 48.20 -21.96
C ASP A 17 39.68 47.84 -23.08
N ALA A 18 39.29 48.75 -23.99
CA ALA A 18 39.87 49.08 -25.32
C ALA A 18 39.80 47.91 -26.34
N PHE A 19 39.05 47.99 -27.46
CA PHE A 19 39.46 48.65 -28.71
C PHE A 19 38.30 48.94 -29.71
N ARG A 20 38.47 50.03 -30.49
CA ARG A 20 37.65 50.67 -31.56
C ARG A 20 37.66 49.88 -32.90
N ARG A 21 36.56 49.80 -33.69
CA ARG A 21 35.94 50.69 -34.75
C ARG A 21 36.68 50.75 -36.12
N GLU A 22 35.87 50.99 -37.17
CA GLU A 22 36.16 51.33 -38.61
C GLU A 22 35.84 50.16 -39.58
N ASP A 23 35.14 50.25 -40.73
CA ASP A 23 34.71 51.33 -41.64
C ASP A 23 33.53 50.82 -42.53
N ALA A 24 32.50 51.63 -42.82
CA ALA A 24 32.27 52.48 -44.01
C ALA A 24 31.68 51.78 -45.26
N ILE A 25 30.71 52.48 -45.84
CA ILE A 25 29.72 52.14 -46.88
C ILE A 25 30.22 52.66 -48.23
N GLN A 26 29.83 52.04 -49.37
CA GLN A 26 29.28 52.66 -50.63
C GLN A 26 29.58 51.81 -51.93
N PRO A 27 28.82 51.99 -53.04
CA PRO A 27 28.10 50.91 -53.76
C PRO A 27 28.30 50.90 -55.30
N SER A 28 27.59 50.02 -56.02
CA SER A 28 26.98 50.18 -57.39
C SER A 28 26.68 48.79 -58.00
N GLY A 29 25.44 48.44 -58.38
CA GLY A 29 24.79 48.64 -59.70
C GLY A 29 25.08 47.46 -60.64
N ALA A 30 24.22 46.87 -61.48
CA ALA A 30 22.78 46.92 -61.78
C ALA A 30 22.45 45.75 -62.78
N PHE A 31 21.15 45.49 -63.06
CA PHE A 31 20.53 44.66 -64.14
C PHE A 31 20.50 43.11 -63.97
N ARG A 32 19.43 42.35 -64.31
CA ARG A 32 18.01 42.54 -64.72
C ARG A 32 17.27 41.18 -64.58
N ARG A 33 15.97 41.25 -64.25
CA ARG A 33 14.81 40.31 -64.44
C ARG A 33 15.03 38.82 -64.77
N GLU A 34 14.37 37.95 -64.00
CA GLU A 34 13.48 36.87 -64.51
C GLU A 34 12.61 36.28 -63.39
N ASP A 35 11.55 35.61 -63.82
CA ASP A 35 10.24 35.48 -63.17
C ASP A 35 10.08 34.40 -62.08
N ALA A 36 9.06 34.64 -61.25
CA ALA A 36 8.15 33.67 -60.64
C ALA A 36 8.74 32.44 -59.92
N ILE A 37 8.84 32.52 -58.60
CA ILE A 37 8.84 31.34 -57.73
C ILE A 37 7.38 30.90 -57.52
N GLN A 38 7.00 29.75 -58.09
CA GLN A 38 5.87 28.93 -57.63
C GLN A 38 6.28 27.46 -57.65
N PRO A 39 5.65 26.55 -56.86
CA PRO A 39 4.64 26.76 -55.82
C PRO A 39 5.05 26.11 -54.48
N VAL A 40 4.59 26.63 -53.34
CA VAL A 40 4.38 25.76 -52.16
C VAL A 40 2.95 25.95 -51.71
N GLY A 41 2.09 25.19 -52.36
CA GLY A 41 0.67 25.18 -52.12
C GLY A 41 0.28 24.62 -50.76
N ALA A 42 -0.95 24.99 -50.41
CA ALA A 42 -1.88 24.31 -49.54
C ALA A 42 -1.60 24.38 -48.03
N PHE A 43 -2.32 25.31 -47.41
CA PHE A 43 -2.93 25.20 -46.08
C PHE A 43 -2.92 23.77 -45.51
N ARG A 44 -1.99 23.50 -44.60
CA ARG A 44 -2.06 22.33 -43.73
C ARG A 44 -2.78 22.76 -42.46
N ARG A 45 -4.02 22.28 -42.29
CA ARG A 45 -4.76 22.39 -41.02
C ARG A 45 -3.87 21.97 -39.86
N GLU A 46 -3.74 22.82 -38.86
CA GLU A 46 -3.08 22.52 -37.60
C GLU A 46 -3.66 21.23 -37.00
N LYS A 47 -2.78 20.35 -36.52
CA LYS A 47 -3.16 19.07 -35.94
C LYS A 47 -4.02 19.32 -34.69
N ALA A 48 -5.19 18.71 -34.72
CA ALA A 48 -6.18 18.69 -33.65
C ALA A 48 -5.57 18.35 -32.28
N LEU A 49 -5.96 19.13 -31.26
CA LEU A 49 -5.84 18.73 -29.86
C LEU A 49 -6.50 17.35 -29.69
N GLN A 50 -5.76 16.40 -29.12
CA GLN A 50 -6.34 15.12 -28.73
C GLN A 50 -7.25 15.32 -27.52
N PRO A 51 -8.46 14.76 -27.50
CA PRO A 51 -9.31 14.80 -26.31
C PRO A 51 -8.69 13.93 -25.21
N VAL A 52 -8.36 14.56 -24.09
CA VAL A 52 -8.04 13.90 -22.81
C VAL A 52 -9.35 13.30 -22.28
N GLY A 53 -9.62 12.04 -22.64
CA GLY A 53 -10.89 11.42 -22.28
C GLY A 53 -11.17 10.09 -22.97
N ALA A 54 -10.18 9.22 -23.13
CA ALA A 54 -10.45 7.83 -23.46
C ALA A 54 -10.67 7.06 -22.16
N PHE A 55 -11.93 6.86 -21.77
CA PHE A 55 -12.29 5.81 -20.84
C PHE A 55 -11.69 4.51 -21.35
N ARG A 56 -10.70 3.98 -20.61
CA ARG A 56 -10.12 2.66 -20.87
C ARG A 56 -11.28 1.67 -20.86
N LYS A 57 -11.68 1.17 -22.03
CA LYS A 57 -12.62 0.05 -22.12
C LYS A 57 -12.06 -1.06 -21.22
N LYS A 58 -12.89 -1.61 -20.32
CA LYS A 58 -12.56 -2.85 -19.59
C LYS A 58 -11.95 -3.80 -20.61
N GLU A 59 -10.70 -4.19 -20.40
CA GLU A 59 -10.04 -5.18 -21.24
C GLU A 59 -10.95 -6.41 -21.29
N ALA A 60 -11.21 -6.90 -22.50
CA ALA A 60 -12.07 -8.05 -22.72
C ALA A 60 -11.52 -9.24 -21.91
N PHE A 61 -12.39 -9.85 -21.10
CA PHE A 61 -12.10 -11.00 -20.25
C PHE A 61 -11.37 -12.09 -21.06
N GLN A 62 -10.07 -12.29 -20.79
CA GLN A 62 -9.30 -13.26 -21.55
C GLN A 62 -9.66 -14.69 -21.14
N PRO A 63 -9.57 -15.69 -22.03
CA PRO A 63 -9.85 -17.09 -21.68
C PRO A 63 -9.07 -17.59 -20.46
N ALA A 64 -7.83 -17.12 -20.27
CA ALA A 64 -7.01 -17.43 -19.10
C ALA A 64 -7.61 -16.90 -17.78
N ASP A 65 -8.34 -15.79 -17.81
CA ASP A 65 -9.04 -15.23 -16.65
C ASP A 65 -10.34 -15.97 -16.35
N ALA A 66 -10.97 -16.58 -17.36
CA ALA A 66 -12.10 -17.48 -17.21
C ALA A 66 -11.73 -18.75 -16.42
N TRP A 67 -10.62 -19.39 -16.77
CA TRP A 67 -10.14 -20.59 -16.07
C TRP A 67 -9.67 -20.27 -14.64
N LYS A 68 -9.04 -19.11 -14.41
CA LYS A 68 -8.70 -18.64 -13.06
C LYS A 68 -9.95 -18.41 -12.20
N THR A 69 -11.00 -17.84 -12.78
CA THR A 69 -12.27 -17.59 -12.09
C THR A 69 -13.01 -18.90 -11.79
N LEU A 70 -13.05 -19.83 -12.73
CA LEU A 70 -13.64 -21.17 -12.53
C LEU A 70 -12.86 -22.02 -11.51
N GLY A 71 -11.52 -21.93 -11.53
CA GLY A 71 -10.63 -22.54 -10.54
C GLY A 71 -10.84 -22.00 -9.13
N LYS A 72 -11.09 -20.69 -8.98
CA LYS A 72 -11.45 -20.06 -7.69
C LYS A 72 -12.81 -20.57 -7.17
N LEU A 73 -13.81 -20.61 -8.05
CA LEU A 73 -15.18 -21.05 -7.72
C LEU A 73 -15.26 -22.51 -7.27
N THR A 74 -14.30 -23.34 -7.65
CA THR A 74 -14.21 -24.74 -7.19
C THR A 74 -13.26 -24.90 -6.00
N TYR A 75 -12.13 -24.19 -5.98
CA TYR A 75 -11.14 -24.31 -4.91
C TYR A 75 -11.61 -23.73 -3.59
N LEU A 76 -12.22 -22.54 -3.55
CA LEU A 76 -12.62 -21.91 -2.27
C LEU A 76 -13.70 -22.73 -1.53
N PRO A 77 -14.78 -23.22 -2.16
CA PRO A 77 -15.73 -24.11 -1.50
C PRO A 77 -15.08 -25.44 -1.07
N ARG A 78 -14.22 -26.02 -1.91
CA ARG A 78 -13.49 -27.25 -1.57
C ARG A 78 -12.54 -27.04 -0.39
N TRP A 79 -11.81 -25.93 -0.37
CA TRP A 79 -10.92 -25.54 0.73
C TRP A 79 -11.74 -25.39 2.02
N PHE A 80 -12.86 -24.66 1.96
CA PHE A 80 -13.76 -24.48 3.09
C PHE A 80 -14.27 -25.81 3.63
N PHE A 81 -14.78 -26.70 2.76
CA PHE A 81 -15.24 -28.03 3.14
C PHE A 81 -14.13 -28.86 3.80
N ARG A 82 -12.95 -28.93 3.18
CA ARG A 82 -11.81 -29.69 3.72
C ARG A 82 -11.36 -29.15 5.08
N SER A 83 -11.32 -27.84 5.25
CA SER A 83 -10.91 -27.23 6.51
C SER A 83 -11.95 -27.35 7.61
N ARG A 84 -13.24 -27.16 7.30
CA ARG A 84 -14.30 -27.12 8.31
C ARG A 84 -14.86 -28.50 8.65
N ILE A 85 -14.96 -29.39 7.67
CA ILE A 85 -15.59 -30.72 7.81
C ILE A 85 -14.52 -31.79 8.04
N LEU A 86 -13.45 -31.77 7.25
CA LEU A 86 -12.36 -32.77 7.35
C LEU A 86 -11.22 -32.34 8.28
N ASN A 87 -11.33 -31.17 8.93
CA ASN A 87 -10.31 -30.58 9.81
C ASN A 87 -8.91 -30.47 9.16
N GLN A 88 -8.86 -30.33 7.83
CA GLN A 88 -7.60 -30.20 7.09
C GLN A 88 -7.18 -28.73 7.02
N LYS A 89 -6.22 -28.37 7.88
CA LYS A 89 -5.71 -27.01 8.00
C LYS A 89 -4.63 -26.74 6.95
N ARG A 90 -5.02 -26.07 5.86
CA ARG A 90 -4.11 -25.57 4.82
C ARG A 90 -4.26 -24.05 4.73
N PRO A 91 -3.17 -23.27 4.73
CA PRO A 91 -3.27 -21.83 4.61
C PRO A 91 -3.92 -21.45 3.28
N LEU A 92 -4.69 -20.36 3.28
CA LEU A 92 -5.27 -19.77 2.09
C LEU A 92 -4.43 -18.59 1.59
N GLN A 93 -3.76 -17.90 2.50
CA GLN A 93 -2.90 -16.76 2.22
C GLN A 93 -1.52 -16.92 2.87
N THR A 94 -0.51 -16.30 2.29
CA THR A 94 0.80 -16.10 2.91
C THR A 94 1.07 -14.60 3.08
N VAL A 95 1.60 -14.22 4.24
CA VAL A 95 2.25 -12.93 4.46
C VAL A 95 3.76 -13.16 4.42
N LEU A 96 4.46 -12.51 3.50
CA LEU A 96 5.89 -12.71 3.27
C LEU A 96 6.66 -11.41 3.48
N PHE A 97 7.56 -11.42 4.46
CA PHE A 97 8.40 -10.29 4.80
C PHE A 97 9.60 -10.24 3.85
N VAL A 98 9.65 -9.22 2.99
CA VAL A 98 10.70 -9.08 1.96
C VAL A 98 11.88 -8.24 2.44
N THR A 99 11.67 -7.35 3.40
CA THR A 99 12.72 -6.50 3.99
C THR A 99 12.34 -6.07 5.41
N ASP A 100 13.31 -5.71 6.24
CA ASP A 100 13.09 -4.98 7.50
C ASP A 100 13.53 -3.50 7.41
N TYR A 101 13.97 -3.03 6.23
CA TYR A 101 14.22 -1.61 5.99
C TYR A 101 12.90 -0.85 5.93
N CYS A 102 12.82 0.27 6.64
CA CYS A 102 11.68 1.16 6.60
C CYS A 102 12.13 2.62 6.60
N ASN A 103 11.41 3.46 5.88
CA ASN A 103 11.63 4.89 5.79
C ASN A 103 10.87 5.69 6.87
N LEU A 104 10.22 5.01 7.82
CA LEU A 104 9.53 5.61 8.97
C LEU A 104 9.92 4.88 10.26
N LYS A 105 9.80 5.58 11.39
CA LYS A 105 9.94 5.04 12.76
C LYS A 105 8.63 5.24 13.52
N CYS A 106 7.60 4.47 13.14
CA CYS A 106 6.25 4.65 13.69
C CYS A 106 6.18 4.22 15.15
N ARG A 107 5.43 4.97 15.98
CA ARG A 107 5.34 4.72 17.43
C ARG A 107 4.74 3.36 17.81
N HIS A 108 3.92 2.76 16.94
CA HIS A 108 3.25 1.48 17.19
C HIS A 108 3.97 0.27 16.57
N CYS A 109 5.07 0.49 15.84
CA CYS A 109 5.81 -0.61 15.22
C CYS A 109 6.76 -1.25 16.24
N MET A 110 6.89 -2.57 16.18
CA MET A 110 7.94 -3.28 16.92
C MET A 110 9.30 -3.05 16.28
N GLU A 111 10.32 -2.86 17.10
CA GLU A 111 11.70 -2.64 16.66
C GLU A 111 12.29 -3.89 15.97
N GLU A 112 11.97 -5.11 16.46
CA GLU A 112 12.45 -6.37 15.89
C GLU A 112 12.13 -6.52 14.38
N GLY A 113 11.00 -5.98 13.92
CA GLY A 113 10.59 -6.02 12.51
C GLY A 113 11.18 -4.91 11.63
N HIS A 114 11.94 -3.97 12.20
CA HIS A 114 12.37 -2.73 11.54
C HIS A 114 13.85 -2.42 11.80
N GLN A 115 14.69 -3.45 11.94
CA GLN A 115 16.11 -3.30 12.27
C GLN A 115 16.93 -2.70 11.12
N GLY A 116 16.41 -2.71 9.89
CA GLY A 116 17.13 -2.26 8.70
C GLY A 116 18.42 -3.07 8.48
N SER A 117 18.33 -4.39 8.67
CA SER A 117 19.44 -5.32 8.63
C SER A 117 19.45 -6.17 7.36
N ARG A 118 18.29 -6.36 6.71
CA ARG A 118 18.12 -7.38 5.67
C ARG A 118 17.18 -6.96 4.54
N MET A 119 17.69 -7.16 3.34
CA MET A 119 16.90 -7.22 2.11
C MET A 119 16.89 -8.69 1.66
N LYS A 120 15.72 -9.33 1.63
CA LYS A 120 15.66 -10.77 1.32
C LYS A 120 16.01 -11.01 -0.15
N PRO A 121 16.96 -11.92 -0.49
CA PRO A 121 17.34 -12.19 -1.87
C PRO A 121 16.18 -12.74 -2.71
N TYR A 122 16.15 -12.40 -4.00
CA TYR A 122 15.11 -12.83 -4.94
C TYR A 122 14.92 -14.35 -4.97
N GLU A 123 16.00 -15.12 -5.02
CA GLU A 123 15.95 -16.60 -5.06
C GLU A 123 15.42 -17.22 -3.77
N GLU A 124 15.59 -16.57 -2.63
CA GLU A 124 14.97 -17.00 -1.37
C GLU A 124 13.46 -16.77 -1.42
N ILE A 125 13.04 -15.59 -1.90
CA ILE A 125 11.61 -15.26 -2.07
C ILE A 125 10.95 -16.24 -3.05
N ARG A 126 11.61 -16.61 -4.15
CA ARG A 126 11.12 -17.64 -5.09
C ARG A 126 10.80 -18.95 -4.37
N LYS A 127 11.76 -19.48 -3.61
CA LYS A 127 11.58 -20.74 -2.84
C LYS A 127 10.45 -20.63 -1.81
N GLU A 128 10.29 -19.46 -1.19
CA GLU A 128 9.23 -19.20 -0.20
C GLU A 128 7.84 -19.08 -0.83
N LEU A 129 7.75 -18.51 -2.05
CA LEU A 129 6.53 -18.47 -2.85
C LEU A 129 6.12 -19.88 -3.29
N GLU A 130 7.06 -20.66 -3.82
CA GLU A 130 6.82 -22.06 -4.22
C GLU A 130 6.36 -22.91 -3.01
N TYR A 131 7.06 -22.80 -1.89
CA TYR A 131 6.68 -23.45 -0.62
C TYR A 131 5.24 -23.07 -0.21
N SER A 132 4.93 -21.78 -0.24
CA SER A 132 3.61 -21.26 0.15
C SER A 132 2.51 -21.80 -0.76
N TYR A 133 2.75 -21.83 -2.07
CA TYR A 133 1.81 -22.33 -3.05
C TYR A 133 1.54 -23.83 -2.88
N GLN A 134 2.60 -24.63 -2.66
CA GLN A 134 2.51 -26.06 -2.37
C GLN A 134 1.72 -26.35 -1.09
N ARG A 135 1.84 -25.50 -0.07
CA ARG A 135 1.08 -25.59 1.19
C ARG A 135 -0.42 -25.30 1.04
N GLY A 136 -0.81 -24.61 -0.03
CA GLY A 136 -2.21 -24.29 -0.35
C GLY A 136 -2.51 -22.80 -0.43
N SER A 137 -1.55 -21.92 -0.15
CA SER A 137 -1.77 -20.48 -0.29
C SER A 137 -2.06 -20.14 -1.75
N ARG A 138 -3.03 -19.24 -1.95
CA ARG A 138 -3.40 -18.70 -3.28
C ARG A 138 -3.39 -17.18 -3.32
N PHE A 139 -3.24 -16.55 -2.16
CA PHE A 139 -3.04 -15.11 -2.00
C PHE A 139 -1.70 -14.85 -1.33
N ILE A 140 -1.00 -13.81 -1.79
CA ILE A 140 0.27 -13.39 -1.22
C ILE A 140 0.21 -11.92 -0.86
N ASP A 141 0.60 -11.60 0.37
CA ASP A 141 0.73 -10.24 0.86
C ASP A 141 2.22 -10.00 1.11
N PHE A 142 2.84 -9.08 0.35
CA PHE A 142 4.23 -8.68 0.60
C PHE A 142 4.26 -7.61 1.69
N GLU A 143 4.91 -7.94 2.79
CA GLU A 143 5.06 -7.10 3.99
C GLU A 143 6.54 -6.98 4.38
N GLY A 144 6.82 -6.43 5.56
CA GLY A 144 8.17 -6.13 6.03
C GLY A 144 8.22 -4.84 6.82
N GLY A 145 9.34 -4.14 6.70
CA GLY A 145 9.43 -2.70 6.93
C GLY A 145 8.56 -1.96 5.91
N GLU A 146 9.18 -1.37 4.89
CA GLU A 146 8.46 -0.77 3.77
C GLU A 146 8.75 -1.53 2.46
N PRO A 147 7.82 -2.38 1.99
CA PRO A 147 8.04 -3.24 0.82
C PRO A 147 8.45 -2.49 -0.44
N THR A 148 8.01 -1.24 -0.62
CA THR A 148 8.39 -0.44 -1.80
C THR A 148 9.89 -0.17 -1.87
N LEU A 149 10.61 -0.25 -0.73
CA LEU A 149 12.07 -0.15 -0.65
C LEU A 149 12.80 -1.39 -1.17
N TRP A 150 12.13 -2.54 -1.29
CA TRP A 150 12.79 -3.78 -1.67
C TRP A 150 13.44 -3.67 -3.04
N ARG A 151 14.74 -3.96 -3.10
CA ARG A 151 15.57 -4.05 -4.29
C ARG A 151 16.61 -5.13 -4.08
N ASP A 152 16.93 -5.91 -5.10
CA ASP A 152 18.06 -6.82 -5.01
C ASP A 152 19.31 -6.28 -5.72
N SER A 153 20.39 -7.08 -5.74
CA SER A 153 21.67 -6.71 -6.36
C SER A 153 21.60 -6.55 -7.88
N GLU A 154 20.59 -7.12 -8.53
CA GLU A 154 20.39 -7.04 -9.98
C GLU A 154 19.47 -5.88 -10.39
N GLY A 155 19.01 -5.07 -9.42
CA GLY A 155 18.09 -3.96 -9.66
C GLY A 155 16.63 -4.38 -9.81
N ARG A 156 16.29 -5.64 -9.53
CA ARG A 156 14.89 -6.10 -9.47
C ARG A 156 14.15 -5.36 -8.36
N THR A 157 12.87 -5.18 -8.58
CA THR A 157 11.97 -4.39 -7.75
C THR A 157 10.80 -5.23 -7.24
N LEU A 158 9.96 -4.66 -6.38
CA LEU A 158 8.75 -5.32 -5.92
C LEU A 158 7.83 -5.75 -7.08
N ASN A 159 7.86 -5.04 -8.22
CA ASN A 159 7.12 -5.44 -9.42
C ASN A 159 7.61 -6.76 -10.03
N ASP A 160 8.89 -7.07 -9.91
CA ASP A 160 9.44 -8.37 -10.33
C ASP A 160 8.95 -9.49 -9.41
N LEU A 161 8.78 -9.20 -8.11
CA LEU A 161 8.18 -10.14 -7.16
C LEU A 161 6.69 -10.40 -7.45
N TYR A 162 5.93 -9.39 -7.90
CA TYR A 162 4.55 -9.60 -8.35
C TYR A 162 4.48 -10.50 -9.59
N ARG A 163 5.37 -10.30 -10.57
CA ARG A 163 5.45 -11.17 -11.75
C ARG A 163 5.81 -12.61 -11.35
N LEU A 164 6.79 -12.77 -10.48
CA LEU A 164 7.19 -14.06 -9.93
C LEU A 164 6.05 -14.77 -9.19
N ALA A 165 5.30 -14.06 -8.35
CA ALA A 165 4.16 -14.65 -7.66
C ALA A 165 3.08 -15.14 -8.64
N LYS A 166 2.85 -14.42 -9.73
CA LYS A 166 1.93 -14.86 -10.80
C LYS A 166 2.48 -16.07 -11.57
N GLU A 167 3.79 -16.11 -11.84
CA GLU A 167 4.48 -17.26 -12.45
C GLU A 167 4.32 -18.53 -11.59
N VAL A 168 4.47 -18.41 -10.28
CA VAL A 168 4.25 -19.52 -9.32
C VAL A 168 2.78 -19.96 -9.25
N GLY A 169 1.84 -19.09 -9.63
CA GLY A 169 0.42 -19.41 -9.74
C GLY A 169 -0.48 -18.73 -8.69
N PHE A 170 0.01 -17.75 -7.94
CA PHE A 170 -0.83 -16.98 -7.01
C PHE A 170 -1.92 -16.22 -7.77
N TRP A 171 -3.12 -16.20 -7.19
CA TRP A 171 -4.27 -15.56 -7.83
C TRP A 171 -4.26 -14.05 -7.65
N SER A 172 -3.79 -13.56 -6.52
CA SER A 172 -3.71 -12.14 -6.21
C SER A 172 -2.55 -11.86 -5.27
N CYS A 173 -1.88 -10.75 -5.55
CA CYS A 173 -0.80 -10.19 -4.77
C CYS A 173 -1.22 -8.84 -4.19
N THR A 174 -0.84 -8.60 -2.95
CA THR A 174 -1.17 -7.38 -2.22
C THR A 174 0.09 -6.57 -1.94
N LEU A 175 0.02 -5.26 -2.20
CA LEU A 175 0.97 -4.28 -1.67
C LEU A 175 0.47 -3.77 -0.32
N THR A 176 1.22 -3.97 0.76
CA THR A 176 1.01 -3.25 2.02
C THR A 176 2.08 -2.16 2.14
N THR A 177 1.70 -0.88 2.18
CA THR A 177 2.65 0.24 2.18
C THR A 177 2.25 1.33 3.16
N ASN A 178 3.23 2.10 3.64
CA ASN A 178 3.03 3.33 4.39
C ASN A 178 2.74 4.56 3.51
N GLY A 179 2.75 4.40 2.18
CA GLY A 179 2.38 5.43 1.21
C GLY A 179 3.39 6.57 1.07
N GLN A 180 4.59 6.46 1.64
CA GLN A 180 5.60 7.53 1.56
C GLN A 180 6.35 7.55 0.23
N ARG A 181 6.27 6.48 -0.58
CA ARG A 181 6.72 6.44 -1.97
C ARG A 181 5.51 6.39 -2.90
N PRO A 182 5.61 6.93 -4.13
CA PRO A 182 4.61 6.68 -5.17
C PRO A 182 4.47 5.18 -5.42
N PHE A 183 3.25 4.77 -5.75
CA PHE A 183 2.92 3.38 -6.08
C PHE A 183 1.97 3.29 -7.29
N SER A 184 1.94 4.33 -8.13
CA SER A 184 1.10 4.37 -9.34
C SER A 184 1.56 3.38 -10.43
N ASP A 185 2.80 2.92 -10.36
CA ASP A 185 3.41 1.93 -11.25
C ASP A 185 3.36 0.50 -10.68
N THR A 186 2.66 0.28 -9.57
CA THR A 186 2.58 -1.05 -8.95
C THR A 186 1.85 -2.06 -9.83
N LEU A 187 2.37 -3.29 -9.87
CA LEU A 187 1.71 -4.45 -10.49
C LEU A 187 0.92 -5.30 -9.48
N ALA A 188 0.76 -4.84 -8.24
CA ALA A 188 -0.10 -5.51 -7.26
C ALA A 188 -1.56 -5.55 -7.75
N ASP A 189 -2.31 -6.58 -7.38
CA ASP A 189 -3.75 -6.61 -7.69
C ASP A 189 -4.57 -5.75 -6.73
N THR A 190 -4.07 -5.58 -5.50
CA THR A 190 -4.70 -4.75 -4.46
C THR A 190 -3.63 -3.99 -3.67
N VAL A 191 -3.98 -2.81 -3.20
CA VAL A 191 -3.08 -1.96 -2.40
C VAL A 191 -3.74 -1.63 -1.07
N TRP A 192 -3.03 -1.88 0.02
CA TRP A 192 -3.39 -1.48 1.38
C TRP A 192 -2.41 -0.41 1.87
N VAL A 193 -2.90 0.82 1.96
CA VAL A 193 -2.13 1.94 2.50
C VAL A 193 -2.41 2.08 3.99
N SER A 194 -1.36 2.09 4.80
CA SER A 194 -1.47 2.25 6.24
C SER A 194 -1.71 3.72 6.60
N VAL A 195 -2.91 4.03 7.13
CA VAL A 195 -3.35 5.38 7.48
C VAL A 195 -3.85 5.40 8.93
N ASP A 196 -2.99 5.77 9.87
CA ASP A 196 -3.28 5.74 11.32
C ASP A 196 -3.97 6.99 11.87
N GLY A 197 -4.90 7.54 11.12
CA GLY A 197 -5.67 8.73 11.47
C GLY A 197 -5.73 9.74 10.32
N TYR A 198 -6.50 10.80 10.52
CA TYR A 198 -6.63 11.89 9.56
C TYR A 198 -5.73 13.06 9.98
N GLY A 199 -4.90 13.54 9.05
CA GLY A 199 -4.00 14.68 9.28
C GLY A 199 -3.10 14.47 10.50
N LYS A 200 -3.22 15.37 11.48
CA LYS A 200 -2.37 15.39 12.68
C LYS A 200 -2.37 14.08 13.48
N TYR A 201 -3.44 13.29 13.44
CA TYR A 201 -3.50 12.02 14.19
C TYR A 201 -2.58 10.96 13.58
N HIS A 202 -2.52 10.91 12.25
CA HIS A 202 -1.57 10.06 11.54
C HIS A 202 -0.14 10.52 11.82
N ASP A 203 0.11 11.83 11.70
CA ASP A 203 1.43 12.40 11.91
C ASP A 203 1.97 12.17 13.33
N ARG A 204 1.10 12.17 14.35
CA ARG A 204 1.48 11.83 15.74
C ARG A 204 1.98 10.40 15.88
N VAL A 205 1.50 9.50 15.03
CA VAL A 205 1.86 8.08 15.05
C VAL A 205 3.06 7.80 14.16
N ARG A 206 3.11 8.39 12.96
CA ARG A 206 4.04 8.03 11.88
C ARG A 206 5.10 9.08 11.55
N GLY A 207 4.97 10.30 12.09
CA GLY A 207 5.90 11.41 11.87
C GLY A 207 5.25 12.59 11.15
N LYS A 208 5.73 13.81 11.42
CA LYS A 208 5.17 15.06 10.88
C LYS A 208 5.22 15.08 9.34
N GLY A 209 4.10 15.43 8.70
CA GLY A 209 3.98 15.58 7.24
C GLY A 209 3.78 14.28 6.47
N THR A 210 3.69 13.14 7.15
CA THR A 210 3.52 11.83 6.49
C THR A 210 2.11 11.66 5.93
N PHE A 211 1.09 12.22 6.56
CA PHE A 211 -0.29 12.20 6.04
C PHE A 211 -0.44 12.98 4.74
N ALA A 212 0.14 14.18 4.64
CA ALA A 212 0.03 14.98 3.41
C ALA A 212 0.71 14.27 2.23
N ARG A 213 1.86 13.62 2.48
CA ARG A 213 2.59 12.87 1.46
C ARG A 213 1.83 11.63 0.99
N LEU A 214 1.29 10.83 1.91
CA LEU A 214 0.53 9.64 1.53
C LEU A 214 -0.79 10.00 0.83
N ASP A 215 -1.47 11.07 1.24
CA ASP A 215 -2.75 11.49 0.61
C ASP A 215 -2.52 11.87 -0.85
N ARG A 216 -1.43 12.58 -1.14
CA ARG A 216 -1.01 12.87 -2.51
C ARG A 216 -0.81 11.58 -3.32
N HIS A 217 -0.01 10.64 -2.82
CA HIS A 217 0.25 9.39 -3.54
C HIS A 217 -1.00 8.50 -3.69
N ILE A 218 -1.92 8.49 -2.73
CA ILE A 218 -3.23 7.81 -2.87
C ILE A 218 -4.01 8.41 -4.04
N ARG A 219 -4.10 9.74 -4.13
CA ARG A 219 -4.85 10.42 -5.19
C ARG A 219 -4.21 10.25 -6.56
N GLU A 220 -2.88 10.18 -6.62
CA GLU A 220 -2.10 9.99 -7.85
C GLU A 220 -1.95 8.52 -8.27
N ALA A 221 -2.39 7.57 -7.42
CA ALA A 221 -2.15 6.14 -7.64
C ALA A 221 -2.77 5.61 -8.95
N GLY A 222 -3.95 6.12 -9.34
CA GLY A 222 -4.68 5.62 -10.51
C GLY A 222 -5.10 4.15 -10.43
N HIS A 223 -4.97 3.52 -9.25
CA HIS A 223 -5.20 2.10 -9.05
C HIS A 223 -6.63 1.85 -8.49
N PRO A 224 -7.42 0.94 -9.09
CA PRO A 224 -8.85 0.78 -8.74
C PRO A 224 -9.10 0.13 -7.37
N GLU A 225 -8.14 -0.66 -6.88
CA GLU A 225 -8.27 -1.44 -5.64
C GLU A 225 -7.37 -0.90 -4.51
N VAL A 226 -7.34 0.43 -4.31
CA VAL A 226 -6.67 1.05 -3.15
C VAL A 226 -7.61 1.05 -1.95
N SER A 227 -7.19 0.37 -0.88
CA SER A 227 -7.84 0.37 0.42
C SER A 227 -6.92 1.01 1.45
N ILE A 228 -7.48 1.55 2.53
CA ILE A 228 -6.70 2.05 3.66
C ILE A 228 -6.93 1.22 4.92
N ALA A 229 -5.90 1.08 5.75
CA ALA A 229 -5.98 0.38 7.03
C ALA A 229 -5.53 1.27 8.19
N MET A 230 -6.26 1.23 9.29
CA MET A 230 -5.92 1.95 10.52
C MET A 230 -5.69 0.95 11.66
N ALA A 231 -4.54 1.05 12.34
CA ALA A 231 -4.31 0.41 13.63
C ALA A 231 -4.74 1.37 14.75
N VAL A 232 -5.96 1.17 15.26
CA VAL A 232 -6.53 2.04 16.28
C VAL A 232 -5.83 1.83 17.61
N ASN A 233 -5.33 2.92 18.19
CA ASN A 233 -4.61 2.98 19.45
C ASN A 233 -5.04 4.23 20.24
N ARG A 234 -4.51 4.39 21.47
CA ARG A 234 -4.82 5.53 22.34
C ARG A 234 -4.54 6.90 21.71
N ILE A 235 -3.54 7.01 20.83
CA ILE A 235 -3.13 8.27 20.20
C ILE A 235 -4.15 8.70 19.13
N ASN A 236 -4.71 7.74 18.37
CA ASN A 236 -5.45 8.03 17.15
C ASN A 236 -6.95 7.68 17.18
N LYS A 237 -7.46 7.04 18.24
CA LYS A 237 -8.87 6.61 18.39
C LYS A 237 -9.91 7.67 18.04
N ASP A 238 -9.66 8.92 18.40
CA ASP A 238 -10.62 10.02 18.18
C ASP A 238 -10.77 10.33 16.69
N SER A 239 -9.77 9.98 15.89
CA SER A 239 -9.75 10.18 14.45
C SER A 239 -10.59 9.17 13.66
N VAL A 240 -11.02 8.06 14.26
CA VAL A 240 -11.72 6.96 13.55
C VAL A 240 -12.88 7.49 12.70
N GLY A 241 -13.74 8.33 13.29
CA GLY A 241 -14.91 8.88 12.58
C GLY A 241 -14.54 9.80 11.42
N ARG A 242 -13.49 10.63 11.57
CA ARG A 242 -13.03 11.51 10.48
C ARG A 242 -12.35 10.71 9.37
N LEU A 243 -11.59 9.67 9.70
CA LEU A 243 -10.91 8.85 8.71
C LEU A 243 -11.91 8.02 7.88
N ILE A 244 -12.99 7.52 8.49
CA ILE A 244 -14.11 6.88 7.76
C ILE A 244 -14.72 7.84 6.73
N ARG A 245 -14.95 9.10 7.12
CA ARG A 245 -15.45 10.13 6.20
C ARG A 245 -14.46 10.43 5.08
N TYR A 246 -13.18 10.57 5.41
CA TYR A 246 -12.14 10.75 4.40
C TYR A 246 -12.09 9.60 3.38
N ALA A 247 -12.20 8.35 3.82
CA ALA A 247 -12.27 7.20 2.92
C ALA A 247 -13.49 7.25 1.98
N HIS A 248 -14.61 7.80 2.46
CA HIS A 248 -15.83 7.97 1.66
C HIS A 248 -15.75 9.16 0.69
N GLU A 249 -15.12 10.26 1.11
CA GLU A 249 -14.95 11.49 0.34
C GLU A 249 -13.88 11.37 -0.75
N ASN A 250 -12.91 10.46 -0.61
CA ASN A 250 -11.80 10.29 -1.54
C ASN A 250 -12.12 9.19 -2.59
N PRO A 251 -12.32 9.54 -3.87
CA PRO A 251 -12.71 8.58 -4.90
C PRO A 251 -11.60 7.57 -5.24
N ALA A 252 -10.34 7.84 -4.87
CA ALA A 252 -9.25 6.89 -5.03
C ALA A 252 -9.31 5.75 -3.98
N ILE A 253 -10.08 5.90 -2.90
CA ILE A 253 -10.16 4.91 -1.82
C ILE A 253 -11.41 4.06 -2.00
N ARG A 254 -11.22 2.76 -2.19
CA ARG A 254 -12.30 1.78 -2.30
C ARG A 254 -12.96 1.49 -0.97
N GLN A 255 -12.16 1.29 0.08
CA GLN A 255 -12.64 0.91 1.40
C GLN A 255 -11.60 1.16 2.50
N ILE A 256 -12.07 1.13 3.74
CA ILE A 256 -11.26 1.21 4.95
C ILE A 256 -11.41 -0.04 5.83
N ALA A 257 -10.30 -0.53 6.37
CA ALA A 257 -10.28 -1.55 7.41
C ALA A 257 -9.70 -1.00 8.73
N PHE A 258 -10.19 -1.54 9.83
CA PHE A 258 -9.71 -1.24 11.17
C PHE A 258 -9.10 -2.48 11.80
N ASN A 259 -7.88 -2.31 12.31
CA ASN A 259 -7.27 -3.15 13.32
C ASN A 259 -7.20 -2.34 14.62
N PHE A 260 -6.86 -3.00 15.71
CA PHE A 260 -6.59 -2.41 17.01
C PHE A 260 -5.16 -2.69 17.40
N HIS A 261 -4.60 -1.85 18.27
CA HIS A 261 -3.26 -2.06 18.78
C HIS A 261 -3.19 -3.37 19.55
N THR A 262 -2.21 -4.20 19.20
CA THR A 262 -1.83 -5.38 19.96
C THR A 262 -0.65 -4.97 20.83
N PRO A 263 -0.66 -5.23 22.16
CA PRO A 263 0.36 -4.76 23.08
C PRO A 263 1.65 -5.58 22.92
N PHE A 264 2.41 -5.29 21.87
CA PHE A 264 3.72 -5.88 21.66
C PHE A 264 4.78 -5.23 22.56
N PRO A 265 5.90 -5.93 22.84
CA PRO A 265 7.01 -5.37 23.62
C PRO A 265 7.43 -3.98 23.15
N GLY A 266 7.43 -3.01 24.08
CA GLY A 266 7.81 -1.62 23.83
C GLY A 266 6.69 -0.72 23.25
N THR A 267 5.47 -1.24 23.12
CA THR A 267 4.32 -0.49 22.58
C THR A 267 3.04 -0.68 23.40
N GLU A 268 3.14 -1.31 24.57
CA GLU A 268 2.02 -1.70 25.42
C GLU A 268 1.19 -0.49 25.87
N ASP A 269 1.85 0.65 26.07
CA ASP A 269 1.25 1.93 26.46
C ASP A 269 0.25 2.46 25.43
N LEU A 270 0.27 1.98 24.19
CA LEU A 270 -0.65 2.39 23.12
C LEU A 270 -1.96 1.60 23.12
N MET A 271 -2.04 0.49 23.84
CA MET A 271 -3.24 -0.33 23.93
C MET A 271 -4.35 0.43 24.65
N MET A 272 -5.54 0.48 24.06
CA MET A 272 -6.73 1.00 24.73
C MET A 272 -7.26 -0.02 25.74
N ASP A 273 -7.87 0.46 26.82
CA ASP A 273 -8.66 -0.44 27.67
C ASP A 273 -9.83 -1.06 26.87
N TRP A 274 -10.37 -2.14 27.42
CA TRP A 274 -11.38 -2.94 26.73
C TRP A 274 -12.72 -2.23 26.57
N GLU A 275 -13.11 -1.37 27.51
CA GLU A 275 -14.35 -0.60 27.42
C GLU A 275 -14.28 0.44 26.29
N GLU A 276 -13.16 1.16 26.21
CA GLU A 276 -12.86 2.10 25.16
C GLU A 276 -12.76 1.44 23.80
N ARG A 277 -12.02 0.33 23.69
CA ARG A 277 -11.97 -0.49 22.47
C ARG A 277 -13.38 -0.91 22.03
N ASN A 278 -14.22 -1.36 22.96
CA ASN A 278 -15.60 -1.75 22.67
C ASN A 278 -16.45 -0.58 22.17
N ARG A 279 -16.33 0.61 22.77
CA ARG A 279 -17.00 1.84 22.29
C ARG A 279 -16.57 2.21 20.88
N VAL A 280 -15.28 2.07 20.56
CA VAL A 280 -14.78 2.32 19.20
C VAL A 280 -15.31 1.29 18.21
N ILE A 281 -15.36 0.00 18.58
CA ILE A 281 -15.97 -1.05 17.75
C ILE A 281 -17.44 -0.72 17.45
N ASP A 282 -18.21 -0.33 18.47
CA ASP A 282 -19.62 0.03 18.30
C ASP A 282 -19.79 1.24 17.38
N LYS A 283 -18.90 2.23 17.48
CA LYS A 283 -18.84 3.37 16.54
C LYS A 283 -18.58 2.90 15.11
N ILE A 284 -17.59 2.04 14.87
CA ILE A 284 -17.26 1.50 13.53
C ILE A 284 -18.47 0.73 12.96
N ILE A 285 -19.11 -0.12 13.75
CA ILE A 285 -20.32 -0.86 13.36
C ILE A 285 -21.44 0.11 12.98
N ALA A 286 -21.64 1.19 13.75
CA ALA A 286 -22.65 2.20 13.45
C ALA A 286 -22.39 2.90 12.11
N TYR A 287 -21.14 3.25 11.79
CA TYR A 287 -20.79 3.78 10.46
C TYR A 287 -21.04 2.77 9.34
N LYS A 288 -20.67 1.50 9.54
CA LYS A 288 -20.88 0.45 8.52
C LYS A 288 -22.36 0.29 8.19
N LYS A 289 -23.22 0.28 9.22
CA LYS A 289 -24.68 0.22 9.06
C LYS A 289 -25.27 1.41 8.32
N ARG A 290 -24.59 2.57 8.33
CA ARG A 290 -24.97 3.77 7.57
C ARG A 290 -24.47 3.75 6.12
N GLY A 291 -23.82 2.67 5.66
CA GLY A 291 -23.36 2.52 4.28
C GLY A 291 -21.95 3.05 3.99
N TYR A 292 -21.19 3.44 5.01
CA TYR A 292 -19.79 3.84 4.81
C TYR A 292 -18.93 2.65 4.36
N PRO A 293 -17.85 2.88 3.59
CA PRO A 293 -17.10 1.83 2.89
C PRO A 293 -16.13 1.07 3.83
N ILE A 294 -16.68 0.46 4.88
CA ILE A 294 -15.92 -0.29 5.89
C ILE A 294 -15.87 -1.76 5.48
N MET A 295 -14.65 -2.29 5.31
CA MET A 295 -14.38 -3.66 4.89
C MET A 295 -14.80 -4.67 5.97
N ASN A 296 -14.38 -4.44 7.23
CA ASN A 296 -14.61 -5.37 8.34
C ASN A 296 -16.08 -5.81 8.44
N SER A 297 -16.33 -7.08 8.70
CA SER A 297 -17.69 -7.59 8.90
C SER A 297 -18.23 -7.19 10.27
N VAL A 298 -19.56 -7.10 10.41
CA VAL A 298 -20.17 -6.81 11.72
C VAL A 298 -19.92 -7.99 12.66
N SER A 299 -20.01 -9.22 12.16
CA SER A 299 -19.69 -10.43 12.91
C SER A 299 -18.23 -10.47 13.38
N GLY A 300 -17.29 -10.14 12.51
CA GLY A 300 -15.87 -10.00 12.82
C GLY A 300 -15.61 -8.96 13.90
N LEU A 301 -16.17 -7.75 13.74
CA LEU A 301 -16.05 -6.68 14.74
C LEU A 301 -16.67 -7.08 16.09
N LYS A 302 -17.81 -7.76 16.10
CA LYS A 302 -18.46 -8.22 17.34
C LYS A 302 -17.60 -9.23 18.10
N ILE A 303 -16.97 -10.19 17.43
CA ILE A 303 -16.10 -11.15 18.13
C ILE A 303 -14.84 -10.47 18.68
N MET A 304 -14.33 -9.42 18.01
CA MET A 304 -13.19 -8.63 18.49
C MET A 304 -13.46 -7.88 19.80
N LYS A 305 -14.71 -7.81 20.29
CA LYS A 305 -15.07 -7.29 21.62
C LYS A 305 -14.78 -8.28 22.75
N ARG A 306 -14.58 -9.56 22.44
CA ARG A 306 -14.33 -10.63 23.41
C ARG A 306 -12.82 -10.87 23.55
N ARG A 307 -12.26 -10.55 24.70
CA ARG A 307 -10.89 -10.91 25.07
C ARG A 307 -10.69 -12.44 25.02
N GLY A 308 -9.54 -12.90 24.54
CA GLY A 308 -9.21 -14.33 24.51
C GLY A 308 -10.11 -15.21 23.64
N PHE A 309 -10.81 -14.63 22.65
CA PHE A 309 -11.61 -15.47 21.74
C PHE A 309 -10.71 -16.45 20.95
N PRO A 310 -11.19 -17.68 20.65
CA PRO A 310 -10.43 -18.66 19.88
C PRO A 310 -10.08 -18.14 18.49
N LYS A 311 -8.91 -18.50 17.97
CA LYS A 311 -8.42 -17.98 16.67
C LYS A 311 -8.21 -19.09 15.66
N ASP A 312 -8.58 -18.79 14.42
CA ASP A 312 -8.32 -19.62 13.25
C ASP A 312 -7.23 -19.00 12.36
N CYS A 313 -6.19 -18.42 12.98
CA CYS A 313 -5.12 -17.72 12.28
C CYS A 313 -4.27 -18.64 11.37
N TRP A 314 -4.42 -19.96 11.48
CA TRP A 314 -3.79 -20.94 10.59
C TRP A 314 -4.19 -20.77 9.11
N ILE A 315 -5.27 -20.01 8.84
CA ILE A 315 -5.67 -19.58 7.49
C ILE A 315 -4.56 -18.75 6.82
N ALA A 316 -3.74 -18.04 7.61
CA ALA A 316 -2.60 -17.28 7.14
C ALA A 316 -1.27 -17.93 7.56
N ASN A 317 -0.43 -18.19 6.56
CA ASN A 317 0.95 -18.57 6.75
C ASN A 317 1.83 -17.31 6.82
N TYR A 318 2.83 -17.29 7.70
CA TYR A 318 3.75 -16.16 7.83
C TYR A 318 5.17 -16.62 7.53
N ILE A 319 5.89 -15.84 6.74
CA ILE A 319 7.31 -16.05 6.47
C ILE A 319 8.05 -14.78 6.83
N LEU A 320 8.88 -14.86 7.89
CA LEU A 320 9.55 -13.71 8.47
C LEU A 320 10.77 -13.29 7.66
N ILE A 321 11.33 -12.14 8.03
CA ILE A 321 12.49 -11.59 7.33
C ILE A 321 13.69 -12.51 7.43
N ASP A 322 13.85 -13.31 8.48
CA ASP A 322 14.95 -14.29 8.66
C ASP A 322 14.67 -15.67 8.04
N GLY A 323 13.55 -15.82 7.32
CA GLY A 323 13.15 -17.09 6.70
C GLY A 323 12.40 -18.05 7.63
N ARG A 324 12.21 -17.71 8.91
CA ARG A 324 11.34 -18.50 9.81
C ARG A 324 9.92 -18.57 9.24
N ARG A 325 9.36 -19.78 9.20
CA ARG A 325 8.01 -20.07 8.72
C ARG A 325 7.11 -20.35 9.90
N LEU A 326 6.10 -19.51 10.09
CA LEU A 326 5.19 -19.63 11.20
C LEU A 326 3.80 -20.07 10.73
N PRO A 327 3.18 -21.05 11.41
CA PRO A 327 1.83 -21.49 11.10
C PRO A 327 0.75 -20.46 11.51
N ASN A 328 1.14 -19.42 12.27
CA ASN A 328 0.31 -18.31 12.74
C ASN A 328 1.16 -17.03 12.75
N CYS A 329 0.55 -15.88 13.08
CA CYS A 329 1.28 -14.61 13.13
C CYS A 329 2.34 -14.58 14.26
N PRO A 330 3.37 -13.71 14.17
CA PRO A 330 4.39 -13.55 15.21
C PRO A 330 3.82 -13.30 16.61
N GLY A 331 2.71 -12.57 16.71
CA GLY A 331 2.06 -12.28 17.99
C GLY A 331 1.56 -13.52 18.74
N SER A 332 1.35 -14.65 18.06
CA SER A 332 1.02 -15.91 18.73
C SER A 332 2.18 -16.49 19.54
N ILE A 333 3.41 -16.29 19.08
CA ILE A 333 4.63 -16.76 19.76
C ILE A 333 4.98 -15.83 20.92
N MET A 334 4.64 -14.55 20.79
CA MET A 334 4.84 -13.52 21.80
C MET A 334 3.74 -13.52 22.88
N GLY A 335 2.81 -14.47 22.87
CA GLY A 335 1.72 -14.54 23.88
C GLY A 335 0.67 -13.42 23.76
N ALA A 336 0.64 -12.67 22.65
CA ALA A 336 -0.24 -11.51 22.48
C ALA A 336 -1.66 -11.86 22.02
N CYS A 337 -2.02 -13.14 22.00
CA CYS A 337 -3.28 -13.61 21.44
C CYS A 337 -4.50 -13.10 22.20
N ASP A 338 -4.47 -13.04 23.54
CA ASP A 338 -5.66 -12.66 24.31
C ASP A 338 -6.07 -11.22 24.07
N ASP A 339 -5.08 -10.35 23.87
CA ASP A 339 -5.24 -8.92 23.61
C ASP A 339 -5.10 -8.55 22.13
N CYS A 340 -5.12 -9.55 21.24
CA CYS A 340 -4.98 -9.38 19.80
C CYS A 340 -5.93 -8.30 19.25
N GLY A 341 -5.35 -7.38 18.49
CA GLY A 341 -6.06 -6.32 17.80
C GLY A 341 -6.18 -6.51 16.28
N PHE A 342 -5.58 -7.56 15.71
CA PHE A 342 -5.75 -7.85 14.28
C PHE A 342 -7.18 -8.31 13.98
N SER A 343 -7.97 -7.45 13.36
CA SER A 343 -9.37 -7.76 13.05
C SER A 343 -9.51 -8.92 12.08
N MET A 344 -8.48 -9.19 11.28
CA MET A 344 -8.41 -10.40 10.45
C MET A 344 -8.58 -11.69 11.27
N ALA A 345 -8.15 -11.74 12.53
CA ALA A 345 -8.41 -12.89 13.40
C ALA A 345 -9.91 -13.08 13.66
N GLY A 346 -10.66 -11.99 13.82
CA GLY A 346 -12.11 -11.99 13.95
C GLY A 346 -12.83 -12.39 12.66
N GLU A 347 -12.32 -11.93 11.51
CA GLU A 347 -12.83 -12.33 10.18
C GLU A 347 -12.60 -13.83 9.93
N MET A 348 -11.39 -14.32 10.18
CA MET A 348 -11.02 -15.73 10.05
C MET A 348 -11.82 -16.65 10.98
N TYR A 349 -12.05 -16.21 12.21
CA TYR A 349 -12.93 -16.93 13.12
C TYR A 349 -14.36 -16.97 12.56
N SER A 350 -14.91 -15.83 12.16
CA SER A 350 -16.32 -15.70 11.76
C SER A 350 -16.63 -16.42 10.44
N VAL A 351 -15.69 -16.43 9.48
CA VAL A 351 -15.89 -17.13 8.20
C VAL A 351 -16.04 -18.64 8.40
N LEU A 352 -15.24 -19.26 9.26
CA LEU A 352 -15.35 -20.70 9.57
C LEU A 352 -16.59 -21.07 10.40
N ARG A 353 -17.27 -20.07 11.00
CA ARG A 353 -18.59 -20.23 11.64
C ARG A 353 -19.74 -19.80 10.72
N MET A 354 -19.48 -19.71 9.42
CA MET A 354 -20.48 -19.43 8.38
C MET A 354 -21.28 -18.14 8.63
N LYS A 355 -20.64 -17.11 9.18
CA LYS A 355 -21.29 -15.80 9.33
C LYS A 355 -21.50 -15.18 7.95
N PRO A 356 -22.75 -14.94 7.49
CA PRO A 356 -22.99 -14.56 6.09
C PRO A 356 -22.33 -13.24 5.68
N ASP A 357 -22.34 -12.24 6.58
CA ASP A 357 -21.73 -10.94 6.33
C ASP A 357 -20.20 -11.04 6.22
N THR A 358 -19.57 -11.91 7.01
CA THR A 358 -18.13 -12.19 6.91
C THR A 358 -17.78 -12.93 5.63
N ILE A 359 -18.56 -13.95 5.24
CA ILE A 359 -18.33 -14.67 3.98
C ILE A 359 -18.41 -13.68 2.81
N LEU A 360 -19.43 -12.83 2.77
CA LEU A 360 -19.58 -11.83 1.72
C LEU A 360 -18.42 -10.82 1.70
N ALA A 361 -17.96 -10.36 2.87
CA ALA A 361 -16.78 -9.49 2.96
C ALA A 361 -15.51 -10.19 2.42
N GLY A 362 -15.29 -11.46 2.78
CA GLY A 362 -14.16 -12.26 2.29
C GLY A 362 -14.20 -12.49 0.77
N LEU A 363 -15.36 -12.79 0.20
CA LEU A 363 -15.52 -12.95 -1.24
C LEU A 363 -15.28 -11.62 -1.98
N ARG A 364 -15.79 -10.49 -1.48
CA ARG A 364 -15.52 -9.16 -2.06
C ARG A 364 -14.05 -8.78 -2.02
N LEU A 365 -13.33 -9.18 -0.97
CA LEU A 365 -11.90 -8.92 -0.80
C LEU A 365 -11.04 -9.75 -1.76
N ARG A 366 -11.40 -11.02 -1.97
CA ARG A 366 -10.54 -12.01 -2.67
C ARG A 366 -11.00 -12.32 -4.10
N MET A 367 -12.21 -11.91 -4.46
CA MET A 367 -12.79 -12.00 -5.80
C MET A 367 -13.44 -10.66 -6.16
N PRO A 368 -12.67 -9.57 -6.32
CA PRO A 368 -13.20 -8.34 -6.89
C PRO A 368 -13.71 -8.65 -8.31
N GLY A 369 -14.93 -8.20 -8.61
CA GLY A 369 -15.63 -8.46 -9.88
C GLY A 369 -15.40 -7.42 -10.96
#